data_AF-A0A4R2C497-F1
#
_entry.id   AF-A0A4R2C497-F1
#
_cell.length_a   1.000
_cell.length_b   1.000
_cell.length_c   1.000
_cell.angle_alpha   90.00
_cell.angle_beta   90.00
_cell.angle_gamma   90.00
#
_symmetry.space_group_name_H-M   'P 1'
#
loop_
_entity.id
_entity.type
_entity.pdbx_description
1 polymer ?
#
loop_
_entity_poly.entity_id
_entity_poly.type
_entity_poly.pdbx_seq_one_letter_code
_entity_poly.pdbx_strand_id
1 'polypeptide(L)' 'MGTTDHLHAWLRDAHAIEEQAITMLTSQSERLENYPELKAQIDKHLRETRDQVAMLDRCLERTGGALPV' A
#
# COMPACT_ATOMS: atom_id res chain seq x y z
N MET A 1 15.73 10.77 19.29
CA MET A 1 15.05 9.72 18.51
C MET A 1 16.07 9.14 17.55
N GLY A 2 16.34 7.83 17.63
CA GLY A 2 17.41 7.19 16.86
C GLY A 2 17.05 7.06 15.38
N THR A 3 18.02 6.77 14.52
CA THR A 3 17.79 6.57 13.08
C THR A 3 16.80 5.42 12.82
N THR A 4 16.86 4.36 13.64
CA THR A 4 15.94 3.21 13.56
C THR A 4 14.49 3.59 13.86
N ASP A 5 14.26 4.45 14.85
CA ASP A 5 12.91 4.89 15.21
C ASP A 5 12.26 5.69 14.07
N HIS A 6 13.04 6.52 13.36
CA HIS A 6 12.57 7.26 12.19
C HIS A 6 12.27 6.32 11.03
N LEU A 7 13.13 5.32 10.79
CA LEU A 7 12.89 4.30 9.77
C LEU A 7 11.56 3.57 10.01
N HIS A 8 11.30 3.14 11.24
CA HIS A 8 10.04 2.47 11.59
C HIS A 8 8.83 3.40 11.44
N ALA A 9 8.96 4.68 11.80
CA ALA A 9 7.88 5.66 11.59
C ALA A 9 7.54 5.79 10.09
N TRP A 10 8.55 6.00 9.24
CA TRP A 10 8.33 6.13 7.80
C TRP A 10 7.79 4.87 7.13
N LEU A 11 8.22 3.68 7.58
CA LEU A 11 7.66 2.43 7.07
C LEU A 11 6.17 2.28 7.42
N ARG A 12 5.74 2.72 8.61
CA ARG A 12 4.33 2.74 9.01
C ARG A 12 3.53 3.77 8.25
N ASP A 13 4.07 4.97 8.06
CA ASP A 13 3.42 6.02 7.27
C ASP A 13 3.21 5.55 5.83
N ALA A 14 4.24 4.94 5.22
CA ALA A 14 4.14 4.34 3.89
C ALA A 14 3.06 3.26 3.84
N HIS A 15 3.02 2.35 4.82
CA HIS A 15 1.99 1.30 4.88
C HIS A 15 0.58 1.90 4.95
N ALA A 16 0.35 2.92 5.78
CA ALA A 16 -0.94 3.57 5.89
C ALA A 16 -1.37 4.25 4.57
N ILE A 17 -0.42 4.87 3.86
CA ILE A 17 -0.66 5.47 2.55
C ILE A 17 -1.06 4.39 1.52
N GLU A 18 -0.39 3.24 1.51
CA GLU A 18 -0.71 2.18 0.56
C GLU A 18 -2.09 1.55 0.84
N GLU A 19 -2.48 1.35 2.10
CA GLU A 19 -3.83 0.89 2.47
C GLU A 19 -4.91 1.89 2.03
N GLN A 20 -4.64 3.19 2.16
CA GLN A 20 -5.53 4.23 1.64
C GLN A 20 -5.60 4.20 0.11
N ALA A 21 -4.47 3.98 -0.58
CA ALA A 21 -4.41 3.86 -2.02
C ALA A 21 -5.22 2.64 -2.51
N ILE A 22 -5.14 1.50 -1.82
CA ILE A 22 -5.96 0.30 -2.10
C ILE A 22 -7.44 0.64 -2.04
N THR A 23 -7.87 1.32 -0.98
CA THR A 23 -9.27 1.72 -0.80
C THR A 23 -9.74 2.62 -1.96
N MET A 24 -8.92 3.62 -2.31
CA MET A 24 -9.20 4.56 -3.38
C MET A 24 -9.24 3.88 -4.77
N LEU A 25 -8.28 3.00 -5.07
CA LEU A 25 -8.19 2.30 -6.35
C LEU A 25 -9.32 1.27 -6.52
N THR A 26 -9.71 0.59 -5.44
CA THR A 26 -10.85 -0.33 -5.43
C THR A 26 -12.13 0.41 -5.79
N SER A 27 -12.42 1.53 -5.11
CA SER A 27 -13.61 2.35 -5.40
C SER A 27 -13.61 2.93 -6.82
N GLN A 28 -12.45 3.35 -7.33
CA GLN A 28 -12.34 3.84 -8.71
C GLN A 28 -12.60 2.73 -9.73
N SER A 29 -12.03 1.53 -9.52
CA SER A 29 -12.22 0.39 -10.43
C SER A 29 -13.68 -0.05 -10.49
N GLU A 30 -14.39 -0.06 -9.37
CA GLU A 30 -15.82 -0.44 -9.30
C GLU A 30 -16.72 0.51 -10.09
N ARG A 31 -16.35 1.78 -10.23
CA ARG A 31 -17.15 2.81 -10.93
C ARG A 31 -16.90 2.89 -12.43
N LEU A 32 -15.87 2.21 -12.95
CA LEU A 32 -15.52 2.23 -14.37
C LEU A 32 -16.26 1.13 -15.14
N GLU A 33 -17.41 1.46 -15.70
CA GLU A 33 -18.21 0.53 -16.51
C GLU A 33 -17.86 0.59 -18.01
N ASN A 34 -17.61 1.79 -18.54
CA ASN A 34 -17.51 2.03 -19.98
C ASN A 34 -16.07 2.22 -20.50
N TYR A 35 -15.06 2.05 -19.64
CA TYR A 35 -13.65 2.27 -19.97
C TYR A 35 -12.80 1.05 -19.58
N PRO A 36 -12.91 -0.07 -20.34
CA PRO A 36 -12.30 -1.34 -19.96
C PRO A 36 -10.76 -1.28 -19.89
N GLU A 37 -10.13 -0.51 -20.78
CA GLU A 37 -8.67 -0.35 -20.79
C GLU A 37 -8.18 0.40 -19.55
N LEU A 38 -8.87 1.48 -19.17
CA LEU A 38 -8.56 2.25 -17.96
C LEU A 38 -8.78 1.40 -16.71
N LYS A 39 -9.90 0.66 -16.65
CA LYS A 39 -10.18 -0.27 -15.55
C LYS A 39 -9.06 -1.30 -15.40
N ALA A 40 -8.58 -1.89 -16.50
CA ALA A 40 -7.50 -2.85 -16.46
C ALA A 40 -6.19 -2.27 -15.89
N GLN A 41 -5.89 -0.99 -16.17
CA GLN A 41 -4.72 -0.31 -15.59
C GLN A 41 -4.91 -0.04 -14.08
N ILE A 42 -6.11 0.37 -13.66
CA ILE A 42 -6.42 0.55 -12.23
C ILE A 42 -6.34 -0.80 -11.49
N ASP A 43 -6.89 -1.87 -12.06
CA ASP A 43 -6.83 -3.21 -11.47
C ASP A 43 -5.40 -3.74 -11.41
N LYS A 44 -4.57 -3.42 -12.41
CA LYS A 44 -3.14 -3.72 -12.38
C LYS A 44 -2.45 -2.97 -11.25
N HIS A 45 -2.68 -1.67 -11.15
CA HIS A 45 -2.08 -0.85 -10.10
C HIS A 45 -2.52 -1.29 -8.70
N LEU A 46 -3.80 -1.63 -8.53
CA LEU A 46 -4.34 -2.18 -7.28
C LEU A 46 -3.61 -3.46 -6.83
N ARG A 47 -3.23 -4.35 -7.76
CA ARG A 47 -2.42 -5.53 -7.43
C ARG A 47 -1.01 -5.13 -7.01
N GLU A 48 -0.37 -4.22 -7.74
CA GLU A 48 0.96 -3.70 -7.41
C GLU A 48 0.99 -3.05 -6.01
N THR A 49 -0.03 -2.26 -5.68
CA THR A 49 -0.19 -1.61 -4.36
C THR A 49 -0.36 -2.64 -3.23
N ARG A 50 -1.13 -3.71 -3.44
CA ARG A 50 -1.24 -4.81 -2.47
C ARG A 50 0.08 -5.54 -2.26
N ASP A 51 0.85 -5.75 -3.33
CA ASP A 51 2.17 -6.34 -3.24
C ASP A 51 3.15 -5.42 -2.49
N GLN A 52 3.02 -4.10 -2.67
CA GLN A 52 3.80 -3.09 -1.95
C GLN A 52 3.51 -3.08 -0.44
N VAL A 53 2.24 -3.17 -0.02
CA VAL A 53 1.87 -3.37 1.40
C VAL A 53 2.58 -4.59 1.98
N ALA A 54 2.47 -5.74 1.32
CA ALA A 54 3.11 -6.96 1.78
C ALA A 54 4.66 -6.84 1.81
N MET A 55 5.26 -6.01 0.96
CA MET A 55 6.69 -5.70 1.03
C MET A 55 7.04 -4.83 2.23
N LEU A 56 6.20 -3.84 2.56
CA LEU A 56 6.37 -2.98 3.73
C LEU A 56 6.26 -3.79 5.02
N ASP A 57 5.30 -4.72 5.10
CA ASP A 57 5.15 -5.64 6.23
C ASP A 57 6.41 -6.46 6.47
N ARG A 58 6.92 -7.12 5.42
CA ARG A 58 8.18 -7.89 5.50
C ARG A 58 9.37 -7.02 5.90
N CYS A 59 9.39 -5.76 5.48
CA CYS A 59 10.44 -4.81 5.87
C CYS A 59 10.34 -4.41 7.35
N LEU A 60 9.13 -4.17 7.86
CA LEU A 60 8.89 -3.90 9.27
C LEU A 60 9.29 -5.08 10.14
N GLU A 61 8.87 -6.30 9.78
CA GLU A 61 9.24 -7.54 10.47
C GLU A 61 10.77 -7.72 10.53
N ARG A 62 11.45 -7.58 9.38
CA ARG A 62 12.92 -7.75 9.28
C ARG A 62 13.68 -6.72 10.11
N THR A 63 13.14 -5.52 10.26
CA THR A 63 13.79 -4.44 11.02
C THR A 63 13.37 -4.42 12.49
N GLY A 64 12.59 -5.40 12.95
CA GLY A 64 12.11 -5.49 14.33
C GLY A 64 11.04 -4.46 14.69
N GLY A 65 10.41 -3.84 13.69
CA GLY A 65 9.29 -2.94 13.89
C GLY A 65 8.00 -3.73 14.12
N ALA A 66 7.13 -3.24 15.00
CA ALA A 66 5.77 -3.77 15.11
C ALA A 66 4.96 -3.42 13.85
N LEU A 67 4.25 -4.43 13.32
CA LEU A 67 3.27 -4.25 12.25
C LEU A 67 2.19 -3.24 12.67
N PRO A 68 1.68 -2.42 11.73
CA PRO A 68 0.53 -1.58 12.01
C PRO A 68 -0.68 -2.45 12.37
N VAL A 69 -1.48 -1.98 13.34
CA VAL A 69 -2.73 -2.62 13.78
C VAL A 69 -3.92 -2.07 12.99
#